data_AF-A0A6G4A0Z0-F1
#
_entry.id   AF-A0A6G4A0Z0-F1
#
_cell.length_a   1.000
_cell.length_b   1.000
_cell.length_c   1.000
_cell.angle_alpha   90.00
_cell.angle_beta   90.00
_cell.angle_gamma   90.00
#
_symmetry.space_group_name_H-M   'P 1'
#
loop_
_entity.id
_entity.type
_entity.pdbx_description
1 polymer ?
#
loop_
_entity_poly.entity_id
_entity_poly.type
_entity_poly.pdbx_seq_one_letter_code
_entity_poly.pdbx_strand_id
1 'polypeptide(L)'
;MAYRQGLDTESVLQAAIEIANLHGVEQVTLAALAAKLNVKTPSLYNHIKGLPGLRKQLSLLSLTRIKEAMVEAVLGKSGDDALLAAGFAYVTFARQQPGLYDAMASLPDFGDPELQQASSQVVEFVLRLLEPYEMSEDDALHVVRGFRSVLHGFASLELKNGFRMELERDESFRRLLIAYLRGLRTAQS
;
A
#
# COMPACT_ATOMS: atom_id res chain seq x y z
N MET A 1 5.27 31.03 23.07
CA MET A 1 5.29 31.22 21.60
C MET A 1 5.62 29.87 20.98
N ALA A 2 4.69 29.25 20.26
CA ALA A 2 4.95 27.98 19.60
C ALA A 2 5.92 28.19 18.45
N TYR A 3 7.00 27.40 18.42
CA TYR A 3 7.97 27.38 17.34
C TYR A 3 7.23 27.05 16.04
N ARG A 4 7.10 28.02 15.13
CA ARG A 4 6.62 27.74 13.77
C ARG A 4 7.75 26.97 13.08
N GLN A 5 7.68 25.64 13.07
CA GLN A 5 8.41 24.87 12.08
C GLN A 5 8.08 25.48 10.71
N GLY A 6 9.13 25.82 9.96
CA GLY A 6 8.98 26.36 8.61
C GLY A 6 8.23 25.35 7.74
N LEU A 7 7.48 25.85 6.77
CA LEU A 7 6.91 25.00 5.74
C LEU A 7 8.07 24.30 5.00
N ASP A 8 7.98 22.99 4.85
CA ASP A 8 8.91 22.15 4.10
C ASP A 8 8.17 21.02 3.38
N THR A 9 8.88 20.24 2.56
CA THR A 9 8.25 19.15 1.80
C THR A 9 7.66 18.07 2.72
N GLU A 10 8.29 17.80 3.87
CA GLU A 10 7.85 16.78 4.81
C GLU A 10 6.54 17.16 5.49
N SER A 11 6.41 18.40 5.98
CA SER A 11 5.18 18.93 6.57
C SER A 11 4.01 18.97 5.57
N VAL A 12 4.27 19.31 4.30
CA VAL A 12 3.25 19.24 3.24
C VAL A 12 2.81 17.79 3.00
N LEU A 13 3.75 16.86 2.92
CA LEU A 13 3.45 15.44 2.71
C LEU A 13 2.68 14.86 3.90
N GLN A 14 3.08 15.17 5.13
CA GLN A 14 2.42 14.72 6.35
C GLN A 14 0.98 15.27 6.44
N ALA A 15 0.78 16.55 6.13
CA ALA A 15 -0.56 17.12 6.04
C ALA A 15 -1.43 16.43 4.97
N ALA A 16 -0.83 16.05 3.84
CA ALA A 16 -1.52 15.32 2.78
C ALA A 16 -1.92 13.90 3.23
N ILE A 17 -1.04 13.19 3.94
CA ILE A 17 -1.32 11.86 4.51
C ILE A 17 -2.50 11.93 5.48
N GLU A 18 -2.50 12.91 6.37
CA GLU A 18 -3.58 13.09 7.34
C GLU A 18 -4.93 13.38 6.66
N ILE A 19 -4.95 14.24 5.63
CA ILE A 19 -6.16 14.48 4.83
C ILE A 19 -6.59 13.20 4.12
N ALA A 20 -5.67 12.49 3.49
CA ALA A 20 -5.97 11.28 2.75
C ALA A 20 -6.54 10.18 3.67
N ASN A 21 -5.96 9.98 4.86
CA ASN A 21 -6.42 8.97 5.80
C ASN A 21 -7.79 9.28 6.40
N LEU A 22 -8.12 10.57 6.62
CA LEU A 22 -9.38 10.99 7.23
C LEU A 22 -10.52 11.15 6.21
N HIS A 23 -10.19 11.62 5.01
CA HIS A 23 -11.19 12.10 4.03
C HIS A 23 -11.05 11.44 2.65
N GLY A 24 -10.06 10.57 2.46
CA GLY A 24 -9.75 9.94 1.18
C GLY A 24 -8.79 10.77 0.33
N VAL A 25 -8.05 10.08 -0.54
CA VAL A 25 -6.98 10.69 -1.37
C VAL A 25 -7.50 11.80 -2.31
N GLU A 26 -8.75 11.70 -2.76
CA GLU A 26 -9.36 12.72 -3.62
C GLU A 26 -9.59 14.07 -2.92
N GLN A 27 -9.64 14.08 -1.58
CA GLN A 27 -9.77 15.32 -0.79
C GLN A 27 -8.43 16.02 -0.56
N VAL A 28 -7.31 15.40 -0.98
CA VAL A 28 -6.01 16.07 -1.00
C VAL A 28 -6.01 17.11 -2.11
N THR A 29 -6.33 18.35 -1.76
CA THR A 29 -6.34 19.50 -2.67
C THR A 29 -5.38 20.57 -2.16
N LEU A 30 -4.87 21.43 -3.06
CA LEU A 30 -4.01 22.54 -2.67
C LEU A 30 -4.70 23.50 -1.69
N ALA A 31 -6.01 23.70 -1.82
CA ALA A 31 -6.79 24.51 -0.90
C ALA A 31 -6.89 23.87 0.49
N ALA A 32 -7.18 22.55 0.56
CA ALA A 32 -7.22 21.83 1.83
C ALA A 32 -5.85 21.82 2.53
N LEU A 33 -4.77 21.64 1.79
CA LEU A 33 -3.40 21.70 2.32
C LEU A 33 -3.05 23.09 2.85
N ALA A 34 -3.33 24.14 2.07
CA ALA A 34 -3.09 25.53 2.47
C ALA A 34 -3.86 25.88 3.75
N ALA A 35 -5.13 25.47 3.84
CA ALA A 35 -5.94 25.66 5.03
C ALA A 35 -5.38 24.89 6.24
N LYS A 36 -5.04 23.60 6.08
CA LYS A 36 -4.52 22.76 7.16
C LYS A 36 -3.17 23.25 7.70
N LEU A 37 -2.30 23.73 6.81
CA LEU A 37 -0.96 24.25 7.15
C LEU A 37 -0.97 25.74 7.52
N ASN A 38 -2.12 26.40 7.43
CA ASN A 38 -2.27 27.84 7.67
C ASN A 38 -1.29 28.69 6.83
N VAL A 39 -1.18 28.37 5.54
CA VAL A 39 -0.35 29.08 4.55
C VAL A 39 -1.19 29.48 3.33
N LYS A 40 -0.62 30.31 2.46
CA LYS A 40 -1.25 30.61 1.16
C LYS A 40 -0.88 29.54 0.15
N THR A 41 -1.81 29.22 -0.76
CA THR A 41 -1.58 28.24 -1.84
C THR A 41 -0.27 28.44 -2.62
N PRO A 42 0.14 29.67 -3.00
CA PRO A 42 1.43 29.89 -3.67
C PRO A 42 2.65 29.38 -2.90
N SER A 43 2.62 29.39 -1.56
CA SER A 43 3.73 28.92 -0.72
C SER A 43 3.96 27.42 -0.87
N LEU A 44 2.94 26.63 -1.20
CA LEU A 44 3.07 25.18 -1.39
C LEU A 44 3.96 24.82 -2.59
N TYR A 45 3.92 25.61 -3.67
CA TYR A 45 4.69 25.34 -4.89
C TYR A 45 6.20 25.43 -4.70
N ASN A 46 6.68 26.05 -3.61
CA ASN A 46 8.08 26.04 -3.24
C ASN A 46 8.55 24.65 -2.76
N HIS A 47 7.63 23.77 -2.38
CA HIS A 47 7.92 22.48 -1.75
C HIS A 47 7.40 21.27 -2.54
N ILE A 48 6.36 21.47 -3.37
CA ILE A 48 5.75 20.41 -4.18
C ILE A 48 5.59 20.83 -5.64
N LYS A 49 5.69 19.87 -6.56
CA LYS A 49 5.45 20.05 -8.00
C LYS A 49 3.95 20.00 -8.33
N GLY A 50 3.16 20.78 -7.62
CA GLY A 50 1.70 20.76 -7.69
C GLY A 50 1.09 19.43 -7.22
N LEU A 51 -0.21 19.28 -7.46
CA LEU A 51 -0.96 18.10 -7.00
C LEU A 51 -0.51 16.77 -7.64
N PRO A 52 -0.17 16.70 -8.94
CA PRO A 52 0.36 15.46 -9.52
C PRO A 52 1.67 15.01 -8.87
N GLY A 53 2.59 15.95 -8.60
CA GLY A 53 3.84 15.65 -7.91
C GLY A 53 3.62 15.15 -6.49
N LEU A 54 2.68 15.74 -5.76
CA LEU A 54 2.31 15.28 -4.42
C LEU A 54 1.65 13.89 -4.44
N ARG A 55 0.75 13.63 -5.38
CA ARG A 55 0.13 12.29 -5.56
C ARG A 55 1.17 11.22 -5.87
N LYS A 56 2.17 11.54 -6.70
CA LYS A 56 3.33 10.67 -6.94
C LYS A 56 4.10 10.38 -5.64
N GLN A 57 4.42 11.41 -4.85
CA GLN A 57 5.13 11.25 -3.58
C GLN A 57 4.36 10.38 -2.58
N LEU A 58 3.04 10.58 -2.45
CA LEU A 58 2.18 9.73 -1.61
C LEU A 58 2.21 8.26 -2.06
N SER A 59 2.17 8.03 -3.37
CA SER A 59 2.22 6.68 -3.95
C SER A 59 3.56 6.00 -3.69
N LEU A 60 4.68 6.71 -3.91
CA LEU A 60 6.04 6.21 -3.60
C LEU A 60 6.19 5.88 -2.11
N LEU A 61 5.69 6.75 -1.24
CA LEU A 61 5.73 6.53 0.20
C LEU A 61 4.91 5.30 0.58
N SER A 62 3.73 5.13 -0.01
CA SER A 62 2.89 3.95 0.25
C SER A 62 3.56 2.66 -0.21
N LEU A 63 4.15 2.63 -1.40
CA LEU A 63 4.89 1.45 -1.91
C LEU A 63 6.07 1.10 -1.01
N THR A 64 6.78 2.12 -0.51
CA THR A 64 7.91 1.92 0.42
C THR A 64 7.43 1.34 1.74
N ARG A 65 6.43 1.97 2.38
CA ARG A 65 5.93 1.56 3.70
C ARG A 65 5.25 0.20 3.68
N ILE A 66 4.52 -0.14 2.62
CA ILE A 66 3.88 -1.45 2.54
C ILE A 66 4.92 -2.56 2.36
N LYS A 67 5.99 -2.30 1.58
CA LYS A 67 7.12 -3.22 1.46
C LYS A 67 7.81 -3.42 2.81
N GLU A 68 8.12 -2.34 3.52
CA GLU A 68 8.74 -2.37 4.85
C GLU A 68 7.90 -3.18 5.85
N ALA A 69 6.59 -2.92 5.90
CA ALA A 69 5.66 -3.66 6.76
C ALA A 69 5.64 -5.17 6.45
N MET A 70 5.67 -5.54 5.16
CA MET A 70 5.74 -6.96 4.78
C MET A 70 7.10 -7.58 5.12
N VAL A 71 8.21 -6.87 4.87
CA VAL A 71 9.57 -7.33 5.22
C VAL A 71 9.70 -7.61 6.72
N GLU A 72 9.21 -6.69 7.56
CA GLU A 72 9.21 -6.87 9.02
C GLU A 72 8.38 -8.09 9.43
N ALA A 73 7.19 -8.24 8.84
CA ALA A 73 6.28 -9.33 9.19
C ALA A 73 6.81 -10.72 8.85
N VAL A 74 7.66 -10.86 7.83
CA VAL A 74 8.19 -12.17 7.40
C VAL A 74 9.44 -12.62 8.13
N LEU A 75 10.04 -11.78 8.99
CA LEU A 75 11.26 -12.15 9.72
C LEU A 75 11.08 -13.49 10.47
N GLY A 76 12.02 -14.42 10.21
CA GLY A 76 12.03 -15.77 10.79
C GLY A 76 11.00 -16.75 10.20
N LYS A 77 10.33 -16.41 9.08
CA LYS A 77 9.30 -17.24 8.44
C LYS A 77 9.71 -17.64 7.02
N SER A 78 9.16 -18.74 6.52
CA SER A 78 9.36 -19.21 5.13
C SER A 78 8.09 -19.89 4.60
N GLY A 79 8.02 -20.08 3.27
CA GLY A 79 6.89 -20.74 2.60
C GLY A 79 5.53 -20.09 2.94
N ASP A 80 4.53 -20.92 3.22
CA ASP A 80 3.16 -20.48 3.53
C ASP A 80 3.12 -19.48 4.70
N ASP A 81 3.93 -19.68 5.75
CA ASP A 81 3.94 -18.81 6.93
C ASP A 81 4.44 -17.40 6.59
N ALA A 82 5.41 -17.29 5.68
CA ALA A 82 5.90 -16.00 5.20
C ALA A 82 4.83 -15.28 4.34
N LEU A 83 4.19 -16.00 3.41
CA LEU A 83 3.13 -15.41 2.58
C LEU A 83 1.90 -15.02 3.40
N LEU A 84 1.53 -15.81 4.41
CA LEU A 84 0.48 -15.46 5.36
C LEU A 84 0.84 -14.17 6.10
N ALA A 85 2.04 -14.08 6.67
CA ALA A 85 2.48 -12.91 7.41
C ALA A 85 2.54 -11.65 6.53
N ALA A 86 3.09 -11.76 5.32
CA ALA A 86 3.10 -10.66 4.35
C ALA A 86 1.69 -10.21 3.97
N GLY A 87 0.76 -11.15 3.76
CA GLY A 87 -0.63 -10.83 3.46
C GLY A 87 -1.34 -10.09 4.59
N PHE A 88 -1.13 -10.52 5.84
CA PHE A 88 -1.66 -9.80 7.01
C PHE A 88 -1.04 -8.42 7.19
N ALA A 89 0.26 -8.26 6.93
CA ALA A 89 0.91 -6.96 6.96
C ALA A 89 0.34 -6.00 5.90
N TYR A 90 0.07 -6.49 4.70
CA TYR A 90 -0.58 -5.72 3.63
C TYR A 90 -1.95 -5.19 4.05
N VAL A 91 -2.83 -6.08 4.56
CA VAL A 91 -4.18 -5.67 4.97
C VAL A 91 -4.15 -4.78 6.21
N THR A 92 -3.24 -5.04 7.15
CA THR A 92 -3.03 -4.17 8.33
C THR A 92 -2.59 -2.78 7.92
N PHE A 93 -1.65 -2.67 6.96
CA PHE A 93 -1.24 -1.39 6.39
C PHE A 93 -2.42 -0.65 5.76
N ALA A 94 -3.26 -1.34 4.98
CA ALA A 94 -4.45 -0.74 4.37
C ALA A 94 -5.42 -0.17 5.43
N ARG A 95 -5.60 -0.86 6.56
CA ARG A 95 -6.44 -0.40 7.68
C ARG A 95 -5.85 0.80 8.41
N GLN A 96 -4.53 0.79 8.63
CA GLN A 96 -3.84 1.83 9.40
C GLN A 96 -3.58 3.10 8.60
N GLN A 97 -3.41 2.97 7.28
CA GLN A 97 -3.04 4.06 6.37
C GLN A 97 -3.93 4.04 5.11
N PRO A 98 -5.26 4.14 5.24
CA PRO A 98 -6.20 3.97 4.12
C PRO A 98 -5.97 4.99 2.99
N GLY A 99 -5.56 6.21 3.32
CA GLY A 99 -5.28 7.24 2.33
C GLY A 99 -4.01 7.00 1.52
N LEU A 100 -2.95 6.48 2.16
CA LEU A 100 -1.74 6.06 1.46
C LEU A 100 -2.01 4.82 0.61
N TYR A 101 -2.71 3.85 1.18
CA TYR A 101 -3.15 2.66 0.47
C TYR A 101 -3.92 3.00 -0.81
N ASP A 102 -4.89 3.91 -0.73
CA ASP A 102 -5.66 4.37 -1.88
C ASP A 102 -4.80 5.10 -2.92
N ALA A 103 -3.80 5.88 -2.49
CA ALA A 103 -2.86 6.55 -3.39
C ALA A 103 -2.07 5.53 -4.24
N MET A 104 -1.57 4.44 -3.63
CA MET A 104 -0.92 3.35 -4.35
C MET A 104 -1.90 2.50 -5.17
N ALA A 105 -3.12 2.30 -4.70
CA ALA A 105 -4.12 1.53 -5.44
C ALA A 105 -4.57 2.26 -6.72
N SER A 106 -4.51 3.59 -6.72
CA SER A 106 -4.97 4.47 -7.78
C SER A 106 -3.82 5.07 -8.61
N LEU A 107 -2.69 4.36 -8.71
CA LEU A 107 -1.47 4.82 -9.37
C LEU A 107 -1.78 5.49 -10.73
N PRO A 108 -1.53 6.80 -10.87
CA PRO A 108 -2.06 7.57 -11.99
C PRO A 108 -1.30 7.32 -13.31
N ASP A 109 -0.10 6.73 -13.26
CA ASP A 109 0.68 6.52 -14.47
C ASP A 109 1.69 5.36 -14.32
N PHE A 110 1.59 4.38 -15.21
CA PHE A 110 2.59 3.32 -15.35
C PHE A 110 3.85 3.81 -16.06
N GLY A 111 3.92 5.05 -16.55
CA GLY A 111 5.06 5.61 -17.28
C GLY A 111 6.15 6.26 -16.41
N ASP A 112 5.93 6.50 -15.12
CA ASP A 112 6.92 7.14 -14.25
C ASP A 112 7.99 6.13 -13.76
N PRO A 113 9.29 6.33 -14.06
CA PRO A 113 10.33 5.36 -13.72
C PRO A 113 10.51 5.10 -12.23
N GLU A 114 10.30 6.10 -11.37
CA GLU A 114 10.45 5.93 -9.91
C GLU A 114 9.28 5.09 -9.35
N LEU A 115 8.06 5.32 -9.83
CA LEU A 115 6.90 4.51 -9.45
C LEU A 115 7.02 3.07 -9.95
N GLN A 116 7.51 2.89 -11.18
CA GLN A 116 7.81 1.56 -11.72
C GLN A 116 8.84 0.85 -10.83
N GLN A 117 9.95 1.49 -10.52
CA GLN A 117 11.00 0.91 -9.69
C GLN A 117 10.49 0.54 -8.30
N ALA A 118 9.77 1.43 -7.62
CA ALA A 118 9.19 1.16 -6.31
C ALA A 118 8.17 -0.01 -6.35
N SER A 119 7.36 -0.08 -7.41
CA SER A 119 6.42 -1.17 -7.63
C SER A 119 7.12 -2.50 -7.88
N SER A 120 8.18 -2.50 -8.71
CA SER A 120 8.99 -3.69 -8.98
C SER A 120 9.65 -4.22 -7.72
N GLN A 121 10.14 -3.36 -6.81
CA GLN A 121 10.70 -3.81 -5.54
C GLN A 121 9.69 -4.55 -4.64
N VAL A 122 8.41 -4.18 -4.70
CA VAL A 122 7.34 -4.92 -4.00
C VAL A 122 7.13 -6.28 -4.65
N VAL A 123 7.08 -6.33 -5.98
CA VAL A 123 6.93 -7.57 -6.76
C VAL A 123 8.09 -8.52 -6.51
N GLU A 124 9.33 -8.03 -6.63
CA GLU A 124 10.56 -8.78 -6.37
C GLU A 124 10.60 -9.35 -4.96
N PHE A 125 10.14 -8.58 -3.96
CA PHE A 125 10.04 -9.07 -2.60
C PHE A 125 9.07 -10.27 -2.49
N VAL A 126 7.89 -10.19 -3.11
CA VAL A 126 6.94 -11.32 -3.11
C VAL A 126 7.49 -12.52 -3.89
N LEU A 127 8.20 -12.29 -5.01
CA LEU A 127 8.88 -13.36 -5.75
C LEU A 127 9.89 -14.10 -4.88
N ARG A 128 10.65 -13.40 -4.03
CA ARG A 128 11.57 -14.05 -3.08
C ARG A 128 10.85 -14.92 -2.05
N LEU A 129 9.66 -14.52 -1.60
CA LEU A 129 8.84 -15.36 -0.72
C LEU A 129 8.35 -16.65 -1.41
N LEU A 130 8.31 -16.64 -2.74
CA LEU A 130 7.92 -17.78 -3.57
C LEU A 130 9.09 -18.71 -3.93
N GLU A 131 10.35 -18.34 -3.66
CA GLU A 131 11.51 -19.21 -3.94
C GLU A 131 11.37 -20.65 -3.40
N PRO A 132 10.85 -20.90 -2.17
CA PRO A 132 10.66 -22.25 -1.66
C PRO A 132 9.63 -23.11 -2.41
N TYR A 133 8.86 -22.50 -3.31
CA TYR A 133 7.88 -23.20 -4.14
C TYR A 133 8.48 -23.70 -5.47
N GLU A 134 9.74 -23.38 -5.78
CA GLU A 134 10.48 -23.90 -6.95
C GLU A 134 9.72 -23.75 -8.29
N MET A 135 9.00 -22.64 -8.46
CA MET A 135 8.20 -22.34 -9.65
C MET A 135 9.06 -21.81 -10.80
N SER A 136 8.55 -21.93 -12.03
CA SER A 136 9.07 -21.16 -13.16
C SER A 136 8.86 -19.65 -12.93
N GLU A 137 9.64 -18.81 -13.61
CA GLU A 137 9.49 -17.35 -13.51
C GLU A 137 8.09 -16.89 -13.91
N ASP A 138 7.56 -17.42 -15.02
CA ASP A 138 6.22 -17.09 -15.52
C ASP A 138 5.13 -17.49 -14.51
N ASP A 139 5.22 -18.70 -13.93
CA ASP A 139 4.26 -19.16 -12.92
C ASP A 139 4.33 -18.30 -11.66
N ALA A 140 5.54 -17.98 -11.19
CA ALA A 140 5.73 -17.12 -10.01
C ALA A 140 5.11 -15.73 -10.24
N LEU A 141 5.24 -15.15 -11.43
CA LEU A 141 4.60 -13.88 -11.79
C LEU A 141 3.07 -13.98 -11.81
N HIS A 142 2.51 -15.09 -12.30
CA HIS A 142 1.08 -15.35 -12.21
C HIS A 142 0.61 -15.46 -10.76
N VAL A 143 1.39 -16.09 -9.88
CA VAL A 143 1.13 -16.16 -8.44
C VAL A 143 1.21 -14.77 -7.80
N VAL A 144 2.21 -13.95 -8.10
CA VAL A 144 2.29 -12.57 -7.58
C VAL A 144 1.02 -11.78 -7.94
N ARG A 145 0.54 -11.90 -9.19
CA ARG A 145 -0.71 -11.26 -9.62
C ARG A 145 -1.91 -11.78 -8.82
N GLY A 146 -2.02 -13.10 -8.63
CA GLY A 146 -3.10 -13.72 -7.84
C GLY A 146 -3.08 -13.29 -6.38
N PHE A 147 -1.90 -13.33 -5.74
CA PHE A 147 -1.70 -12.92 -4.36
C PHE A 147 -2.09 -11.45 -4.18
N ARG A 148 -1.56 -10.54 -5.00
CA ARG A 148 -1.94 -9.12 -4.97
C ARG A 148 -3.46 -8.93 -5.14
N SER A 149 -4.10 -9.66 -6.05
CA SER A 149 -5.54 -9.59 -6.27
C SER A 149 -6.35 -10.00 -5.03
N VAL A 150 -5.96 -11.09 -4.37
CA VAL A 150 -6.58 -11.56 -3.12
C VAL A 150 -6.45 -10.50 -2.02
N LEU A 151 -5.24 -9.97 -1.82
CA LEU A 151 -4.97 -8.95 -0.81
C LEU A 151 -5.72 -7.65 -1.08
N HIS A 152 -5.63 -7.13 -2.30
CA HIS A 152 -6.29 -5.89 -2.70
C HIS A 152 -7.81 -6.02 -2.64
N GLY A 153 -8.37 -7.13 -3.13
CA GLY A 153 -9.80 -7.38 -3.08
C GLY A 153 -10.34 -7.39 -1.66
N PHE A 154 -9.67 -8.11 -0.75
CA PHE A 154 -10.09 -8.15 0.66
C PHE A 154 -10.00 -6.77 1.33
N ALA A 155 -8.86 -6.08 1.20
CA ALA A 155 -8.65 -4.76 1.80
C ALA A 155 -9.63 -3.71 1.23
N SER A 156 -9.84 -3.67 -0.08
CA SER A 156 -10.75 -2.73 -0.75
C SER A 156 -12.20 -2.95 -0.33
N LEU A 157 -12.64 -4.21 -0.22
CA LEU A 157 -13.98 -4.54 0.30
C LEU A 157 -14.12 -4.16 1.77
N GLU A 158 -13.11 -4.44 2.60
CA GLU A 158 -13.13 -4.12 4.02
C GLU A 158 -13.22 -2.61 4.26
N LEU A 159 -12.34 -1.82 3.63
CA LEU A 159 -12.30 -0.36 3.78
C LEU A 159 -13.59 0.32 3.33
N LYS A 160 -14.34 -0.31 2.41
CA LYS A 160 -15.64 0.17 1.92
C LYS A 160 -16.83 -0.38 2.71
N ASN A 161 -16.60 -0.98 3.87
CA ASN A 161 -17.64 -1.64 4.69
C ASN A 161 -18.46 -2.68 3.91
N GLY A 162 -17.80 -3.41 3.00
CA GLY A 162 -18.41 -4.44 2.15
C GLY A 162 -18.75 -5.73 2.90
N PHE A 163 -18.08 -6.00 4.03
CA PHE A 163 -18.35 -7.16 4.88
C PHE A 163 -19.39 -6.81 5.95
N ARG A 164 -20.67 -7.07 5.65
CA ARG A 164 -21.81 -6.76 6.55
C ARG A 164 -22.22 -7.91 7.48
N MET A 165 -21.70 -9.11 7.26
CA MET A 165 -21.98 -10.28 8.09
C MET A 165 -21.20 -10.19 9.41
N GLU A 166 -21.79 -10.65 10.51
CA GLU A 166 -21.14 -10.68 11.84
C GLU A 166 -20.12 -11.81 11.95
N LEU A 167 -19.04 -11.71 11.17
CA LEU A 167 -17.91 -12.62 11.17
C LEU A 167 -16.63 -11.86 11.48
N GLU A 168 -15.70 -12.53 12.14
CA GLU A 168 -14.36 -11.99 12.37
C GLU A 168 -13.62 -11.90 11.02
N ARG A 169 -13.10 -10.71 10.72
CA ARG A 169 -12.56 -10.36 9.40
C ARG A 169 -11.19 -11.00 9.20
N ASP A 170 -10.36 -11.04 10.23
CA ASP A 170 -9.04 -11.65 10.16
C ASP A 170 -9.12 -13.17 9.98
N GLU A 171 -10.12 -13.83 10.55
CA GLU A 171 -10.39 -15.24 10.34
C GLU A 171 -10.88 -15.52 8.91
N SER A 172 -11.76 -14.66 8.38
CA SER A 172 -12.20 -14.74 6.98
C SER A 172 -11.01 -14.59 6.02
N PHE A 173 -10.13 -13.62 6.31
CA PHE A 173 -8.92 -13.38 5.54
C PHE A 173 -7.90 -14.51 5.64
N ARG A 174 -7.67 -15.05 6.85
CA ARG A 174 -6.82 -16.22 7.08
C ARG A 174 -7.28 -17.40 6.22
N ARG A 175 -8.58 -17.71 6.24
CA ARG A 175 -9.16 -18.81 5.46
C ARG A 175 -8.98 -18.61 3.97
N LEU A 176 -9.20 -17.38 3.48
CA LEU A 176 -8.98 -17.01 2.08
C LEU A 176 -7.52 -17.24 1.65
N LEU A 177 -6.55 -16.76 2.44
CA LEU A 177 -5.14 -16.95 2.13
C LEU A 177 -4.71 -18.41 2.21
N ILE A 178 -5.14 -19.15 3.24
CA ILE A 178 -4.83 -20.59 3.35
C ILE A 178 -5.40 -21.35 2.13
N ALA A 179 -6.62 -21.04 1.69
CA ALA A 179 -7.21 -21.66 0.51
C ALA A 179 -6.39 -21.34 -0.76
N TYR A 180 -5.99 -20.09 -0.93
CA TYR A 180 -5.13 -19.65 -2.04
C TYR A 180 -3.78 -20.40 -2.04
N LEU A 181 -3.08 -20.43 -0.91
CA LEU A 181 -1.76 -21.07 -0.76
C LEU A 181 -1.81 -22.59 -0.96
N ARG A 182 -2.87 -23.25 -0.48
CA ARG A 182 -3.10 -24.68 -0.78
C ARG A 182 -3.26 -24.94 -2.27
N GLY A 183 -3.95 -24.05 -2.98
CA GLY A 183 -4.10 -24.11 -4.43
C GLY A 183 -2.78 -24.04 -5.19
N LEU A 184 -1.80 -23.27 -4.68
CA LEU A 184 -0.46 -23.18 -5.28
C LEU A 184 0.26 -24.52 -5.26
N ARG A 185 0.15 -25.27 -4.16
CA ARG A 185 0.81 -26.58 -4.01
C ARG A 185 0.22 -27.65 -4.91
N THR A 186 -1.10 -27.62 -5.12
CA THR A 186 -1.78 -28.59 -6.00
C THR A 186 -1.50 -28.37 -7.49
N ALA A 187 -1.13 -27.15 -7.89
CA ALA A 187 -0.81 -26.83 -9.29
C ALA A 187 0.62 -27.26 -9.70
N GLN A 188 1.45 -27.66 -8.73
CA GLN A 188 2.81 -28.17 -8.95
C GLN A 188 2.88 -29.70 -9.03
N SER A 189 1.74 -30.38 -8.80
CA SER A 189 1.60 -31.85 -8.83
C SER A 189 1.08 -32.30 -10.19
#